data_AF-A0A382I8K4-F1
#
_entry.id   AF-A0A382I8K4-F1
#
_cell.length_a   1.000
_cell.length_b   1.000
_cell.length_c   1.000
_cell.angle_alpha   90.00
_cell.angle_beta   90.00
_cell.angle_gamma   90.00
#
_symmetry.space_group_name_H-M   'P 1'
#
loop_
_entity.id
_entity.type
_entity.pdbx_description
1 polymer ?
#
loop_
_entity_poly.entity_id
_entity_poly.type
_entity_poly.pdbx_seq_one_letter_code
_entity_poly.pdbx_strand_id
1 'polypeptide(L)' 'CRAIGTLDYFVEKTKHLLSREGSLYAMKGKLPEDEIKKLPNDWRVAQIKKIDVPYLEAERHLIRVLKK' A
#
# COMPACT_ATOMS: atom_id res chain seq x y z
N CYS A 1 8.08 -9.66 -12.36
CA CYS A 1 8.29 -8.43 -11.58
C CYS A 1 8.25 -8.75 -10.09
N ARG A 2 9.28 -8.39 -9.32
CA ARG A 2 9.31 -8.61 -7.86
C ARG A 2 8.73 -7.37 -7.19
N ALA A 3 7.56 -7.49 -6.57
CA ALA A 3 7.02 -6.42 -5.73
C ALA A 3 7.96 -6.20 -4.54
N ILE A 4 7.98 -4.97 -4.00
CA ILE A 4 8.95 -4.53 -2.98
C ILE A 4 8.80 -5.21 -1.61
N GLY A 5 7.93 -6.23 -1.50
CA GLY A 5 7.69 -7.02 -0.30
C GLY A 5 6.31 -6.77 0.30
N THR A 6 6.24 -6.86 1.63
CA THR A 6 5.02 -6.64 2.39
C THR A 6 4.71 -5.14 2.56
N LEU A 7 3.45 -4.80 2.86
CA LEU A 7 2.99 -3.43 3.06
C LEU A 7 3.68 -2.77 4.26
N ASP A 8 3.89 -3.50 5.35
CA ASP A 8 4.66 -3.06 6.51
C ASP A 8 6.09 -2.67 6.14
N TYR A 9 6.82 -3.53 5.42
CA TYR A 9 8.18 -3.24 4.96
C TYR A 9 8.23 -2.00 4.06
N PHE A 10 7.25 -1.86 3.16
CA PHE A 10 7.14 -0.67 2.30
C PHE A 10 6.95 0.60 3.12
N VAL A 11 6.06 0.59 4.11
CA VAL A 11 5.81 1.72 4.99
C VAL A 11 7.05 2.03 5.84
N GLU A 12 7.68 1.02 6.43
CA GLU A 12 8.89 1.21 7.24
C GLU A 12 10.04 1.81 6.41
N LYS A 13 10.20 1.38 5.16
CA LYS A 13 11.23 1.92 4.26
C LYS A 13 10.88 3.29 3.75
N THR A 14 9.63 3.63 3.50
CA THR A 14 9.25 4.92 2.92
C THR A 14 8.87 5.98 3.94
N LYS A 15 8.78 5.64 5.23
CA LYS A 15 8.42 6.57 6.32
C LYS A 15 9.26 7.86 6.36
N HIS A 16 10.54 7.76 6.00
CA HIS A 16 11.47 8.89 6.01
C HIS A 16 11.32 9.82 4.80
N LEU A 17 10.65 9.36 3.74
CA LEU A 17 10.36 10.15 2.54
C LEU A 17 9.03 10.90 2.67
N LEU A 18 8.23 10.60 3.68
CA LEU A 18 6.94 11.25 3.87
C LEU A 18 7.09 12.63 4.53
N SER A 19 6.51 13.63 3.87
CA SER A 19 6.27 14.93 4.51
C SER A 19 5.07 14.85 5.48
N ARG A 20 4.89 15.87 6.33
CA ARG A 20 3.84 15.92 7.37
C ARG A 20 2.42 15.64 6.87
N GLU A 21 2.12 15.95 5.61
CA GLU A 21 0.82 15.70 4.97
C GLU A 21 0.91 14.71 3.79
N GLY A 22 2.00 13.94 3.73
CA GLY A 22 2.20 12.98 2.64
C GLY A 22 1.25 11.79 2.70
N SER A 23 0.96 11.23 1.53
CA SER A 23 0.22 9.97 1.38
C SER A 23 1.10 8.95 0.68
N LEU A 24 1.16 7.73 1.19
CA LEU A 24 1.78 6.60 0.50
C LEU A 24 0.77 5.92 -0.38
N TYR A 25 1.20 5.55 -1.59
CA TYR A 25 0.40 4.76 -2.52
C TYR A 25 1.16 3.48 -2.85
N ALA A 26 0.58 2.33 -2.51
CA ALA A 26 1.14 1.02 -2.81
C ALA A 26 0.25 0.29 -3.82
N MET A 27 0.81 -0.13 -4.95
CA MET A 27 0.13 -0.99 -5.92
C MET A 27 0.46 -2.45 -5.64
N LYS A 28 -0.56 -3.29 -5.49
CA LYS A 28 -0.40 -4.72 -5.20
C LYS A 28 -1.37 -5.54 -6.03
N GLY A 29 -0.97 -6.74 -6.47
CA GLY A 29 -1.84 -7.63 -7.24
C GLY A 29 -3.01 -8.16 -6.38
N LYS A 30 -2.68 -8.92 -5.35
CA LYS A 30 -3.68 -9.46 -4.41
C LYS A 30 -3.82 -8.58 -3.18
N LEU A 31 -5.05 -8.40 -2.68
CA LEU A 31 -5.34 -7.70 -1.43
C LEU A 31 -4.74 -8.49 -0.25
N PRO A 32 -3.75 -7.96 0.49
CA PRO A 32 -3.20 -8.65 1.64
C PRO A 32 -3.84 -8.12 2.92
N GLU A 33 -5.05 -8.56 3.23
CA GLU A 33 -5.75 -8.16 4.47
C GLU A 33 -4.90 -8.45 5.72
N ASP A 34 -4.15 -9.55 5.69
CA ASP A 34 -3.22 -9.94 6.75
C ASP A 34 -2.07 -8.94 6.94
N GLU A 35 -1.61 -8.30 5.86
CA GLU A 35 -0.55 -7.29 5.93
C GLU A 35 -1.08 -5.92 6.34
N ILE A 36 -2.34 -5.62 6.03
CA ILE A 36 -3.02 -4.41 6.53
C ILE A 36 -3.15 -4.48 8.05
N LYS A 37 -3.42 -5.67 8.61
CA LYS A 37 -3.44 -5.89 10.07
C LYS A 37 -2.06 -5.77 10.73
N LYS A 38 -0.99 -6.05 9.98
CA LYS A 38 0.40 -5.94 10.45
C LYS A 38 0.97 -4.52 10.33
N LEU A 39 0.21 -3.56 9.81
CA LEU A 39 0.67 -2.18 9.74
C LEU A 39 0.96 -1.61 11.14
N PRO A 40 2.03 -0.82 11.31
CA PRO A 40 2.30 -0.15 12.56
C PRO A 40 1.19 0.84 12.89
N ASN A 41 0.84 0.97 14.18
CA ASN A 41 -0.27 1.82 14.65
C ASN A 41 -0.19 3.30 14.26
N ASP A 42 1.00 3.78 13.89
CA ASP A 42 1.29 5.13 13.38
C ASP A 42 0.76 5.36 11.96
N TRP A 43 0.32 4.29 11.28
CA TRP A 43 -0.16 4.32 9.90
C TRP A 43 -1.58 3.80 9.80
N ARG A 44 -2.35 4.37 8.88
CA ARG A 44 -3.72 3.94 8.59
C ARG A 44 -3.93 3.78 7.10
N VAL A 45 -4.61 2.71 6.71
CA VAL A 45 -5.10 2.58 5.34
C VAL A 45 -6.31 3.48 5.17
N ALA A 46 -6.17 4.50 4.33
CA ALA A 46 -7.22 5.48 4.06
C ALA A 46 -8.16 5.02 2.95
N GLN A 47 -7.63 4.32 1.96
CA GLN A 47 -8.42 3.86 0.82
C GLN A 47 -7.77 2.63 0.19
N ILE A 48 -8.60 1.70 -0.25
CA ILE A 48 -8.15 0.63 -1.14
C ILE A 48 -9.03 0.67 -2.38
N LYS A 49 -8.41 0.86 -3.54
CA LYS A 49 -9.09 0.93 -4.82
C LYS A 49 -8.61 -0.19 -5.72
N LYS A 50 -9.51 -1.07 -6.12
CA LYS A 50 -9.24 -2.04 -7.17
C LYS A 50 -9.15 -1.31 -8.51
N ILE A 51 -8.05 -1.52 -9.23
CA ILE A 51 -7.81 -1.00 -10.57
C ILE A 51 -7.88 -2.17 -11.53
N ASP A 52 -8.78 -2.07 -12.48
CA ASP A 52 -8.81 -2.93 -13.66
C ASP A 52 -7.91 -2.28 -14.72
N VAL A 53 -6.88 -3.00 -15.16
CA VAL A 53 -5.93 -2.47 -16.15
C VAL A 53 -6.28 -3.08 -17.49
N PRO A 54 -6.69 -2.28 -18.50
CA PRO A 54 -7.00 -2.81 -19.82
C PRO A 54 -5.77 -3.53 -20.38
N TYR A 55 -5.99 -4.69 -21.01
CA TYR A 55 -4.97 -5.60 -21.55
C TYR A 55 -4.13 -6.40 -20.52
N LEU A 56 -4.50 -6.38 -19.24
CA LEU A 56 -3.88 -7.21 -18.22
C LEU A 56 -4.96 -8.00 -17.47
N GLU A 57 -4.99 -9.32 -17.64
CA GLU A 57 -5.88 -10.24 -16.89
C GLU A 57 -5.41 -10.42 -15.43
N ALA A 58 -5.16 -9.32 -14.74
CA ALA A 58 -4.75 -9.33 -13.34
C ALA A 58 -5.37 -8.15 -12.60
N GLU A 59 -6.13 -8.49 -11.56
CA GLU A 59 -6.65 -7.52 -10.62
C GLU A 59 -5.49 -6.82 -9.91
N ARG A 60 -5.49 -5.49 -9.92
CA ARG A 60 -4.56 -4.70 -9.11
C ARG A 60 -5.34 -3.94 -8.07
N HIS A 61 -4.72 -3.73 -6.92
CA HIS A 61 -5.24 -3.01 -5.78
C HIS A 61 -4.27 -1.89 -5.46
N LEU A 62 -4.76 -0.65 -5.50
CA LEU A 62 -4.07 0.53 -5.04
C LEU A 62 -4.48 0.81 -3.61
N ILE A 63 -3.52 0.75 -2.69
CA ILE A 63 -3.71 0.99 -1.27
C ILE A 63 -3.12 2.36 -0.97
N ARG A 64 -3.95 3.28 -0.46
CA ARG A 64 -3.53 4.58 0.06
C ARG A 64 -3.33 4.46 1.57
N VAL A 65 -2.12 4.73 2.04
CA VAL A 65 -1.76 4.75 3.45
C VAL A 65 -1.42 6.17 3.87
N LEU A 66 -1.94 6.59 5.02
CA LEU A 66 -1.65 7.88 5.63
C LEU A 66 -0.92 7.64 6.94
N LYS A 67 0.01 8.53 7.26
CA LYS A 67 0.51 8.65 8.63
C LYS A 67 -0.57 9.30 9.50
N LYS A 68 -0.74 8.81 10.73
CA LYS A 68 -1.63 9.44 11.73
C LYS A 68 -1.05 10.74 12.26
#